data_AF-A0A958EZA1-F1
#
_entry.id   AF-A0A958EZA1-F1
#
_cell.length_a   1.000
_cell.length_b   1.000
_cell.length_c   1.000
_cell.angle_alpha   90.00
_cell.angle_beta   90.00
_cell.angle_gamma   90.00
#
_symmetry.space_group_name_H-M   'P 1'
#
loop_
_entity.id
_entity.type
_entity.pdbx_description
1 polymer ?
#
loop_
_entity_poly.entity_id
_entity_poly.type
_entity_poly.pdbx_seq_one_letter_code
_entity_poly.pdbx_strand_id
1 'polypeptide(L)'
;MMKFIAMLGLIFHLVLMQLVVFAQPVDDAAITRLITEFKKDVRGPYQAIRWFCPDGRVLPPQERCNQPGAIQHALPKNIVQKIAEERGIWLGQILAGTPAEAFLDAEHLFSRAKQYQIEQYLTRIDDGWILRRARYYRGAIQAEDEAAWSAQFLSKQLADTQMIAEQFFLLRQWAKDLPQESRGNRWDNIRALSLVLGDSIPAFMDLRIKLHGQPESGDVQRVKDFRNQHRDKLKPNLLIFLNDLIADLEIAFRPADLKLLNSYLPRLAPDSPIALQIQKIMQYSNLSDSLRNTLPFINDVSELLLRIRQTLPAIPRTTTRFQMLNLSITMERMLFQSAINFQTKHLAQEIALMHALAKAAAGCGYLEMWEWDAIRNRLAASPEIKFMTLGEFQSLSEDARRVLEWSVGMIRTHYLSDVNTFAGFEPLSHGFIDDRVRGSILLPLGNSVAKLRESAAKAAGVSNAVLGISNAGQMQGLNPGYAMGELVVVQGSPDGIEFSPKKIYVIERPPADLTPVAGIATVSEGNLVSHVQLLARNLGVPNAVLSAQNLQDLLPFSGQTVFYA
;
A
#
# COMPACT_ATOMS: atom_id res chain seq x y z
N MET A 1 27.27 -12.69 -71.35
CA MET A 1 26.05 -13.16 -70.68
C MET A 1 26.28 -13.59 -69.23
N MET A 2 27.33 -14.36 -68.91
CA MET A 2 27.65 -14.80 -67.53
C MET A 2 27.99 -13.66 -66.53
N LYS A 3 28.61 -12.55 -66.96
CA LYS A 3 28.90 -11.41 -66.07
C LYS A 3 27.66 -10.60 -65.69
N PHE A 4 26.60 -10.64 -66.51
CA PHE A 4 25.35 -9.91 -66.25
C PHE A 4 24.46 -10.65 -65.24
N ILE A 5 24.51 -11.99 -65.25
CA ILE A 5 23.75 -12.83 -64.31
C ILE A 5 24.35 -12.78 -62.89
N ALA A 6 25.69 -12.71 -62.78
CA ALA A 6 26.36 -12.53 -61.49
C ALA A 6 26.08 -11.16 -60.86
N MET A 7 25.94 -10.11 -61.67
CA MET A 7 25.63 -8.76 -61.19
C MET A 7 24.17 -8.62 -60.76
N LEU A 8 23.22 -9.28 -61.45
CA LEU A 8 21.82 -9.35 -61.01
C LEU A 8 21.65 -10.16 -59.72
N GLY A 9 22.40 -11.25 -59.53
CA GLY A 9 22.36 -12.04 -58.30
C GLY A 9 22.84 -11.28 -57.06
N LEU A 10 23.85 -10.42 -57.22
CA LEU A 10 24.37 -9.58 -56.14
C LEU A 10 23.40 -8.45 -55.76
N ILE A 11 22.70 -7.87 -56.73
CA ILE A 11 21.66 -6.86 -56.50
C ILE A 11 20.41 -7.51 -55.85
N PHE A 12 20.07 -8.73 -56.24
CA PHE A 12 18.94 -9.47 -55.63
C PHE A 12 19.22 -9.88 -54.18
N HIS A 13 20.47 -10.20 -53.82
CA HIS A 13 20.87 -10.44 -52.42
C HIS A 13 20.98 -9.15 -51.60
N LEU A 14 21.34 -8.01 -52.20
CA LEU A 14 21.36 -6.72 -51.49
C LEU A 14 19.96 -6.15 -51.25
N VAL A 15 18.97 -6.49 -52.09
CA VAL A 15 17.57 -6.06 -51.92
C VAL A 15 16.81 -6.96 -50.93
N LEU A 16 17.23 -8.21 -50.71
CA LEU A 16 16.63 -9.08 -49.68
C LEU A 16 17.16 -8.82 -48.25
N MET A 17 18.26 -8.07 -48.10
CA MET A 17 18.63 -7.43 -46.84
C MET A 17 17.89 -6.09 -46.69
N GLN A 18 16.56 -6.12 -46.78
CA GLN A 18 15.79 -5.10 -46.08
C GLN A 18 16.08 -5.29 -44.60
N LEU A 19 16.97 -4.44 -44.09
CA LEU A 19 17.15 -4.18 -42.67
C LEU A 19 15.76 -4.14 -42.05
N VAL A 20 15.40 -5.19 -41.32
CA VAL A 20 14.36 -5.09 -40.32
C VAL A 20 14.97 -4.19 -39.26
N VAL A 21 14.85 -2.88 -39.49
CA VAL A 21 15.07 -1.87 -38.46
C VAL A 21 13.93 -2.08 -37.48
N PHE A 22 14.11 -3.04 -36.57
CA PHE A 22 13.33 -3.04 -35.34
C PHE A 22 13.59 -1.68 -34.72
N ALA A 23 12.55 -0.84 -34.69
CA ALA A 23 12.61 0.41 -33.96
C ALA A 23 13.15 0.07 -32.56
N GLN A 24 14.18 0.80 -32.10
CA GLN A 24 14.72 0.54 -30.78
C GLN A 24 13.56 0.65 -29.77
N PRO A 25 13.39 -0.35 -28.89
CA PRO A 25 12.33 -0.32 -27.90
C PRO A 25 12.46 0.97 -27.07
N VAL A 26 11.33 1.58 -26.72
CA VAL A 26 11.34 2.80 -25.91
C VAL A 26 12.05 2.48 -24.60
N ASP A 27 13.23 3.08 -24.37
CA ASP A 27 14.04 2.84 -23.17
C ASP A 27 13.50 3.59 -21.95
N ASP A 28 13.97 3.22 -20.76
CA ASP A 28 13.47 3.80 -19.51
C ASP A 28 13.74 5.31 -19.44
N ALA A 29 14.87 5.77 -20.00
CA ALA A 29 15.20 7.19 -20.11
C ALA A 29 14.23 7.97 -21.02
N ALA A 30 13.70 7.36 -22.09
CA ALA A 30 12.62 7.94 -22.88
C ALA A 30 11.31 7.98 -22.10
N ILE A 31 10.97 6.93 -21.34
CA ILE A 31 9.76 6.91 -20.51
C ILE A 31 9.83 7.99 -19.41
N THR A 32 10.97 8.16 -18.73
CA THR A 32 11.16 9.23 -17.73
C THR A 32 10.93 10.63 -18.31
N ARG A 33 11.41 10.88 -19.55
CA ARG A 33 11.16 12.14 -20.26
C ARG A 33 9.68 12.33 -20.56
N LEU A 34 9.01 11.30 -21.08
CA LEU A 34 7.58 11.32 -21.37
C LEU A 34 6.72 11.57 -20.13
N ILE A 35 7.05 10.95 -18.99
CA ILE A 35 6.36 11.19 -17.72
C ILE A 35 6.46 12.67 -17.31
N THR A 36 7.64 13.26 -17.45
CA THR A 36 7.86 14.69 -17.15
C THR A 36 7.03 15.60 -18.07
N GLU A 37 6.86 15.21 -19.33
CA GLU A 37 6.00 15.91 -20.29
C GLU A 37 4.51 15.75 -19.95
N PHE A 38 4.05 14.54 -19.66
CA PHE A 38 2.65 14.26 -19.30
C PHE A 38 2.23 15.00 -18.04
N LYS A 39 3.09 15.08 -17.02
CA LYS A 39 2.84 15.88 -15.80
C LYS A 39 2.53 17.36 -16.10
N LYS A 40 3.04 17.91 -17.21
CA LYS A 40 2.87 19.32 -17.63
C LYS A 40 1.78 19.54 -18.68
N ASP A 41 1.38 18.48 -19.39
CA ASP A 41 0.37 18.53 -20.45
C ASP A 41 -1.05 18.55 -19.86
N VAL A 42 -1.89 19.46 -20.36
CA VAL A 42 -3.31 19.57 -19.97
C VAL A 42 -4.12 18.31 -20.27
N ARG A 43 -3.66 17.45 -21.18
CA ARG A 43 -4.26 16.13 -21.48
C ARG A 43 -3.41 14.97 -20.97
N GLY A 44 -2.22 15.21 -20.43
CA GLY A 44 -1.33 14.16 -19.92
C GLY A 44 -1.04 13.06 -20.95
N PRO A 45 -1.31 11.78 -20.63
CA PRO A 45 -1.09 10.65 -21.53
C PRO A 45 -2.16 10.54 -22.64
N TYR A 46 -3.16 11.43 -22.68
CA TYR A 46 -4.31 11.35 -23.57
C TYR A 46 -4.21 12.29 -24.78
N GLN A 47 -4.80 11.85 -25.90
CA GLN A 47 -4.81 12.58 -27.16
C GLN A 47 -6.09 13.40 -27.34
N ALA A 48 -7.24 12.75 -27.25
CA ALA A 48 -8.56 13.34 -27.48
C ALA A 48 -9.65 12.49 -26.82
N ILE A 49 -10.81 13.07 -26.54
CA ILE A 49 -12.00 12.32 -26.14
C ILE A 49 -12.62 11.68 -27.38
N ARG A 50 -13.14 10.45 -27.25
CA ARG A 50 -13.81 9.71 -28.32
C ARG A 50 -15.01 8.94 -27.76
N TRP A 51 -15.95 8.64 -28.64
CA TRP A 51 -17.01 7.66 -28.39
C TRP A 51 -16.55 6.29 -28.86
N PHE A 52 -16.66 5.30 -28.00
CA PHE A 52 -16.36 3.90 -28.28
C PHE A 52 -17.69 3.15 -28.39
N CYS A 53 -18.07 2.82 -29.62
CA CYS A 53 -19.33 2.18 -29.92
C CYS A 53 -19.25 0.65 -29.72
N PRO A 54 -20.36 -0.02 -29.35
CA PRO A 54 -20.40 -1.49 -29.21
C PRO A 54 -20.03 -2.26 -30.49
N ASP A 55 -20.18 -1.65 -31.65
CA ASP A 55 -19.81 -2.22 -32.96
C ASP A 55 -18.32 -2.04 -33.32
N GLY A 56 -17.50 -1.54 -32.38
CA GLY A 56 -16.06 -1.34 -32.54
C GLY A 56 -15.67 -0.02 -33.21
N ARG A 57 -16.63 0.82 -33.63
CA ARG A 57 -16.33 2.15 -34.19
C ARG A 57 -15.87 3.11 -33.10
N VAL A 58 -14.88 3.94 -33.44
CA VAL A 58 -14.39 5.04 -32.61
C VAL A 58 -14.76 6.37 -33.27
N LEU A 59 -15.72 7.08 -32.69
CA LEU A 59 -16.27 8.32 -33.26
C LEU A 59 -15.76 9.56 -32.52
N PRO A 60 -15.67 10.72 -33.20
CA PRO A 60 -15.36 11.99 -32.54
C PRO A 60 -16.48 12.39 -31.54
N PRO A 61 -16.19 13.23 -30.52
CA PRO A 61 -17.14 13.61 -29.47
C PRO A 61 -18.44 14.26 -29.97
N GLN A 62 -18.41 14.88 -31.15
CA GLN A 62 -19.54 15.56 -31.78
C GLN A 62 -20.56 14.60 -32.42
N GLU A 63 -20.14 13.36 -32.67
CA GLU A 63 -21.01 12.30 -33.20
C GLU A 63 -21.57 11.45 -32.05
N ARG A 64 -22.62 10.69 -32.33
CA ARG A 64 -23.19 9.72 -31.39
C ARG A 64 -23.21 8.35 -32.00
N CYS A 65 -22.92 7.34 -31.20
CA CYS A 65 -23.14 5.96 -31.60
C CYS A 65 -24.65 5.73 -31.79
N ASN A 66 -25.00 4.97 -32.82
CA ASN A 66 -26.39 4.67 -33.15
C ASN A 66 -27.00 3.56 -32.26
N GLN A 67 -26.22 3.03 -31.31
CA GLN A 67 -26.58 1.91 -30.44
C GLN A 67 -26.38 2.28 -28.96
N PRO A 68 -27.24 1.79 -28.06
CA PRO A 68 -27.04 1.94 -26.63
C PRO A 68 -25.81 1.16 -26.16
N GLY A 69 -25.13 1.65 -25.11
CA GLY A 69 -23.92 1.02 -24.55
C GLY A 69 -22.60 1.61 -25.06
N ALA A 70 -22.65 2.70 -25.82
CA ALA A 70 -21.46 3.47 -26.15
C ALA A 70 -20.90 4.19 -24.91
N ILE A 71 -19.58 4.18 -24.79
CA ILE A 71 -18.87 4.80 -23.67
C ILE A 71 -18.01 5.94 -24.23
N GLN A 72 -17.96 7.07 -23.52
CA GLN A 72 -17.09 8.18 -23.87
C GLN A 72 -15.91 8.22 -22.91
N HIS A 73 -14.69 8.20 -23.44
CA HIS A 73 -13.49 8.40 -22.63
C HIS A 73 -12.34 8.94 -23.50
N ALA A 74 -11.22 9.22 -22.87
CA ALA A 74 -10.00 9.63 -23.56
C ALA A 74 -9.39 8.48 -24.37
N LEU A 75 -8.88 8.81 -25.56
CA LEU A 75 -8.00 7.98 -26.35
C LEU A 75 -6.55 8.23 -25.90
N PRO A 76 -5.78 7.18 -25.53
CA PRO A 76 -4.36 7.32 -25.22
C PRO A 76 -3.55 7.83 -26.41
N LYS A 77 -2.46 8.58 -26.16
CA LYS A 77 -1.52 8.97 -27.22
C LYS A 77 -0.87 7.75 -27.87
N ASN A 78 -0.55 7.83 -29.16
CA ASN A 78 0.12 6.73 -29.90
C ASN A 78 1.38 6.22 -29.20
N ILE A 79 2.18 7.11 -28.59
CA ILE A 79 3.38 6.71 -27.84
C ILE A 79 3.05 5.90 -26.60
N VAL A 80 1.92 6.17 -25.92
CA VAL A 80 1.46 5.39 -24.76
C VAL A 80 1.03 3.99 -25.18
N GLN A 81 0.31 3.88 -26.30
CA GLN A 81 -0.08 2.58 -26.87
C GLN A 81 1.16 1.76 -27.28
N LYS A 82 2.12 2.40 -27.95
CA LYS A 82 3.38 1.77 -28.33
C LYS A 82 4.16 1.25 -27.13
N ILE A 83 4.25 2.01 -26.04
CA ILE A 83 4.90 1.57 -24.79
C ILE A 83 4.18 0.35 -24.20
N ALA A 84 2.85 0.34 -24.19
CA ALA A 84 2.09 -0.80 -23.72
C ALA A 84 2.34 -2.07 -24.55
N GLU A 85 2.36 -1.94 -25.88
CA GLU A 85 2.58 -3.06 -26.81
C GLU A 85 4.02 -3.59 -26.76
N GLU A 86 5.03 -2.71 -26.73
CA GLU A 86 6.44 -3.11 -26.81
C GLU A 86 7.06 -3.48 -25.46
N ARG A 87 6.59 -2.86 -24.36
CA ARG A 87 7.20 -2.99 -23.03
C ARG A 87 6.26 -3.60 -21.99
N GLY A 88 4.97 -3.78 -22.31
CA GLY A 88 3.97 -4.21 -21.32
C GLY A 88 3.75 -3.18 -20.21
N ILE A 89 4.06 -1.90 -20.44
CA ILE A 89 3.90 -0.81 -19.46
C ILE A 89 2.65 -0.02 -19.81
N TRP A 90 1.67 -0.03 -18.91
CA TRP A 90 0.37 0.61 -19.09
C TRP A 90 0.38 1.94 -18.34
N LEU A 91 0.34 3.07 -19.06
CA LEU A 91 0.33 4.42 -18.47
C LEU A 91 -1.03 5.09 -18.69
N GLY A 92 -1.61 5.63 -17.63
CA GLY A 92 -2.88 6.34 -17.65
C GLY A 92 -4.05 5.42 -17.95
N GLN A 93 -4.02 4.19 -17.42
CA GLN A 93 -5.01 3.15 -17.71
C GLN A 93 -6.44 3.63 -17.42
N ILE A 94 -7.31 3.51 -18.44
CA ILE A 94 -8.76 3.78 -18.36
C ILE A 94 -9.46 2.42 -18.28
N LEU A 95 -10.29 2.18 -17.26
CA LEU A 95 -10.93 0.88 -17.10
C LEU A 95 -12.15 0.75 -18.02
N ALA A 96 -12.95 1.81 -18.13
CA ALA A 96 -14.14 1.82 -18.96
C ALA A 96 -13.78 1.50 -20.42
N GLY A 97 -14.41 0.48 -20.99
CA GLY A 97 -14.13 0.01 -22.36
C GLY A 97 -12.93 -0.95 -22.48
N THR A 98 -12.12 -1.18 -21.43
CA THR A 98 -11.05 -2.17 -21.46
C THR A 98 -11.62 -3.59 -21.30
N PRO A 99 -11.26 -4.58 -22.15
CA PRO A 99 -11.68 -5.96 -21.95
C PRO A 99 -11.19 -6.53 -20.60
N ALA A 100 -12.07 -7.21 -19.86
CA ALA A 100 -11.78 -7.69 -18.51
C ALA A 100 -10.57 -8.64 -18.47
N GLU A 101 -10.43 -9.52 -19.45
CA GLU A 101 -9.32 -10.46 -19.62
C GLU A 101 -8.00 -9.72 -19.89
N ALA A 102 -8.04 -8.69 -20.74
CA ALA A 102 -6.87 -7.88 -21.07
C ALA A 102 -6.40 -7.06 -19.87
N PHE A 103 -7.32 -6.58 -19.02
CA PHE A 103 -6.96 -5.93 -17.75
C PHE A 103 -6.46 -6.93 -16.70
N LEU A 104 -7.11 -8.09 -16.60
CA LEU A 104 -6.72 -9.16 -15.68
C LEU A 104 -5.29 -9.59 -15.96
N ASP A 105 -4.93 -9.77 -17.23
CA ASP A 105 -3.55 -10.05 -17.68
C ASP A 105 -2.94 -11.29 -17.00
N ALA A 106 -3.73 -12.36 -16.92
CA ALA A 106 -3.37 -13.59 -16.22
C ALA A 106 -2.10 -14.26 -16.78
N GLU A 107 -1.88 -14.15 -18.10
CA GLU A 107 -0.70 -14.70 -18.78
C GLU A 107 0.62 -14.03 -18.34
N HIS A 108 0.56 -12.80 -17.84
CA HIS A 108 1.70 -12.05 -17.31
C HIS A 108 1.59 -11.83 -15.80
N LEU A 109 1.09 -12.85 -15.07
CA LEU A 109 0.98 -12.83 -13.62
C LEU A 109 0.21 -11.62 -13.09
N PHE A 110 -0.85 -11.22 -13.79
CA PHE A 110 -1.70 -10.08 -13.48
C PHE A 110 -0.98 -8.72 -13.52
N SER A 111 0.06 -8.58 -14.34
CA SER A 111 0.93 -7.39 -14.38
C SER A 111 0.13 -6.12 -14.61
N ARG A 112 -0.72 -6.04 -15.64
CA ARG A 112 -1.50 -4.84 -15.93
C ARG A 112 -2.39 -4.37 -14.76
N ALA A 113 -3.10 -5.29 -14.11
CA ALA A 113 -3.92 -4.96 -12.94
C ALA A 113 -3.09 -4.45 -11.76
N LYS A 114 -1.88 -5.00 -11.55
CA LYS A 114 -0.94 -4.52 -10.53
C LYS A 114 -0.35 -3.16 -10.88
N GLN A 115 -0.01 -2.93 -12.14
CA GLN A 115 0.48 -1.64 -12.63
C GLN A 115 -0.56 -0.55 -12.40
N TYR A 116 -1.84 -0.80 -12.68
CA TYR A 116 -2.92 0.14 -12.36
C TYR A 116 -2.89 0.57 -10.88
N GLN A 117 -2.65 -0.37 -9.96
CA GLN A 117 -2.56 -0.06 -8.53
C GLN A 117 -1.31 0.75 -8.17
N ILE A 118 -0.19 0.51 -8.86
CA ILE A 118 1.03 1.34 -8.75
C ILE A 118 0.75 2.75 -9.26
N GLU A 119 0.04 2.90 -10.40
CA GLU A 119 -0.40 4.20 -10.90
C GLU A 119 -1.30 4.93 -9.92
N GLN A 120 -2.25 4.23 -9.28
CA GLN A 120 -3.11 4.83 -8.24
C GLN A 120 -2.28 5.31 -7.04
N TYR A 121 -1.29 4.53 -6.62
CA TYR A 121 -0.35 4.94 -5.58
C TYR A 121 0.42 6.20 -5.99
N LEU A 122 1.03 6.21 -7.18
CA LEU A 122 1.80 7.35 -7.69
C LEU A 122 0.94 8.60 -7.82
N THR A 123 -0.27 8.46 -8.35
CA THR A 123 -1.28 9.55 -8.45
C THR A 123 -1.55 10.16 -7.09
N ARG A 124 -1.59 9.34 -6.04
CA ARG A 124 -1.88 9.74 -4.67
C ARG A 124 -0.71 10.45 -3.97
N ILE A 125 0.53 10.02 -4.23
CA ILE A 125 1.73 10.55 -3.56
C ILE A 125 2.43 11.67 -4.34
N ASP A 126 2.14 11.83 -5.64
CA ASP A 126 2.79 12.79 -6.53
C ASP A 126 1.79 13.74 -7.21
N ASP A 127 0.82 14.26 -6.46
CA ASP A 127 -0.16 15.27 -6.92
C ASP A 127 -0.77 14.94 -8.29
N GLY A 128 -1.39 13.75 -8.41
CA GLY A 128 -1.97 13.28 -9.65
C GLY A 128 -0.98 12.66 -10.64
N TRP A 129 0.32 12.61 -10.36
CA TRP A 129 1.37 12.00 -11.20
C TRP A 129 1.24 12.40 -12.68
N ILE A 130 1.23 11.46 -13.64
CA ILE A 130 1.04 11.75 -15.08
C ILE A 130 -0.31 12.41 -15.40
N LEU A 131 -1.27 12.39 -14.47
CA LEU A 131 -2.56 13.05 -14.55
C LEU A 131 -2.62 14.39 -13.81
N ARG A 132 -1.48 14.93 -13.30
CA ARG A 132 -1.43 16.17 -12.51
C ARG A 132 -2.28 17.31 -13.07
N ARG A 133 -2.18 17.55 -14.39
CA ARG A 133 -3.07 18.50 -15.09
C ARG A 133 -4.24 17.82 -15.79
N ALA A 134 -4.04 16.60 -16.31
CA ALA A 134 -5.06 15.86 -17.04
C ALA A 134 -6.28 15.46 -16.18
N ARG A 135 -6.17 15.45 -14.84
CA ARG A 135 -7.31 15.24 -13.92
C ARG A 135 -8.42 16.28 -14.10
N TYR A 136 -8.10 17.44 -14.67
CA TYR A 136 -9.07 18.48 -15.01
C TYR A 136 -9.55 18.41 -16.47
N TYR A 137 -9.05 17.46 -17.26
CA TYR A 137 -9.49 17.22 -18.63
C TYR A 137 -10.86 16.54 -18.62
N ARG A 138 -11.91 17.36 -18.57
CA ARG A 138 -13.31 16.89 -18.47
C ARG A 138 -13.65 15.90 -19.58
N GLY A 139 -14.22 14.76 -19.19
CA GLY A 139 -14.63 13.69 -20.11
C GLY A 139 -13.50 12.71 -20.48
N ALA A 140 -12.29 12.87 -19.93
CA ALA A 140 -11.22 11.90 -20.13
C ALA A 140 -11.51 10.56 -19.43
N ILE A 141 -12.03 10.62 -18.21
CA ILE A 141 -12.41 9.48 -17.38
C ILE A 141 -13.77 9.81 -16.76
N GLN A 142 -14.76 8.93 -16.93
CA GLN A 142 -16.09 9.07 -16.35
C GLN A 142 -16.22 8.16 -15.13
N ALA A 143 -16.38 8.74 -13.94
CA ALA A 143 -16.33 7.99 -12.69
C ALA A 143 -17.43 6.91 -12.60
N GLU A 144 -18.60 7.18 -13.17
CA GLU A 144 -19.72 6.26 -13.23
C GLU A 144 -19.41 5.03 -14.09
N ASP A 145 -18.83 5.25 -15.29
CA ASP A 145 -18.48 4.15 -16.20
C ASP A 145 -17.32 3.32 -15.66
N GLU A 146 -16.32 3.95 -15.05
CA GLU A 146 -15.22 3.27 -14.37
C GLU A 146 -15.71 2.40 -13.19
N ALA A 147 -16.65 2.93 -12.40
CA ALA A 147 -17.24 2.20 -11.28
C ALA A 147 -18.13 1.03 -11.74
N ALA A 148 -18.93 1.24 -12.79
CA ALA A 148 -19.74 0.19 -13.41
C ALA A 148 -18.84 -0.93 -13.97
N TRP A 149 -17.78 -0.56 -14.69
CA TRP A 149 -16.79 -1.51 -15.19
C TRP A 149 -16.13 -2.30 -14.05
N SER A 150 -15.71 -1.61 -12.98
CA SER A 150 -15.07 -2.23 -11.83
C SER A 150 -15.96 -3.23 -11.11
N ALA A 151 -17.26 -2.90 -10.95
CA ALA A 151 -18.24 -3.81 -10.38
C ALA A 151 -18.43 -5.06 -11.25
N GLN A 152 -18.46 -4.90 -12.58
CA GLN A 152 -18.55 -6.03 -13.51
C GLN A 152 -17.28 -6.90 -13.48
N PHE A 153 -16.10 -6.28 -13.52
CA PHE A 153 -14.81 -6.95 -13.43
C PHE A 153 -14.72 -7.80 -12.15
N LEU A 154 -14.93 -7.18 -10.98
CA LEU A 154 -14.86 -7.88 -9.70
C LEU A 154 -15.93 -8.98 -9.59
N SER A 155 -17.14 -8.74 -10.10
CA SER A 155 -18.19 -9.78 -10.11
C SER A 155 -17.79 -10.97 -10.97
N LYS A 156 -17.17 -10.74 -12.13
CA LYS A 156 -16.65 -11.81 -12.99
C LYS A 156 -15.58 -12.63 -12.27
N GLN A 157 -14.60 -11.97 -11.64
CA GLN A 157 -13.55 -12.69 -10.91
C GLN A 157 -14.08 -13.45 -9.69
N LEU A 158 -15.09 -12.90 -9.00
CA LEU A 158 -15.73 -13.56 -7.85
C LEU A 158 -16.71 -14.67 -8.24
N ALA A 159 -17.04 -14.82 -9.52
CA ALA A 159 -17.82 -15.97 -9.98
C ALA A 159 -16.94 -17.24 -9.98
N ASP A 160 -15.65 -17.10 -10.24
CA ASP A 160 -14.66 -18.18 -10.25
C ASP A 160 -14.17 -18.51 -8.84
N THR A 161 -14.51 -19.72 -8.35
CA THR A 161 -14.09 -20.18 -7.03
C THR A 161 -12.60 -20.52 -6.95
N GLN A 162 -11.97 -20.89 -8.05
CA GLN A 162 -10.52 -21.13 -8.09
C GLN A 162 -9.78 -19.81 -7.97
N MET A 163 -10.22 -18.77 -8.68
CA MET A 163 -9.71 -17.41 -8.52
C MET A 163 -9.81 -16.91 -7.08
N ILE A 164 -10.93 -17.20 -6.38
CA ILE A 164 -11.07 -16.86 -4.96
C ILE A 164 -10.09 -17.64 -4.09
N ALA A 165 -9.92 -18.94 -4.34
CA ALA A 165 -9.06 -19.79 -3.53
C ALA A 165 -7.58 -19.44 -3.67
N GLU A 166 -7.13 -19.19 -4.90
CA GLU A 166 -5.70 -19.01 -5.24
C GLU A 166 -5.26 -17.54 -5.21
N GLN A 167 -6.16 -16.60 -5.53
CA GLN A 167 -5.81 -15.18 -5.71
C GLN A 167 -6.59 -14.26 -4.75
N PHE A 168 -6.99 -14.78 -3.58
CA PHE A 168 -7.76 -14.01 -2.59
C PHE A 168 -7.09 -12.67 -2.23
N PHE A 169 -5.76 -12.68 -2.05
CA PHE A 169 -4.98 -11.49 -1.77
C PHE A 169 -5.17 -10.44 -2.87
N LEU A 170 -4.89 -10.78 -4.12
CA LEU A 170 -5.01 -9.87 -5.27
C LEU A 170 -6.44 -9.39 -5.49
N LEU A 171 -7.45 -10.27 -5.41
CA LEU A 171 -8.87 -9.88 -5.49
C LEU A 171 -9.22 -8.80 -4.47
N ARG A 172 -8.75 -8.95 -3.24
CA ARG A 172 -8.97 -7.98 -2.18
C ARG A 172 -8.21 -6.68 -2.44
N GLN A 173 -6.98 -6.75 -2.95
CA GLN A 173 -6.21 -5.54 -3.31
C GLN A 173 -6.89 -4.78 -4.45
N TRP A 174 -7.35 -5.46 -5.51
CA TRP A 174 -8.09 -4.82 -6.60
C TRP A 174 -9.38 -4.17 -6.10
N ALA A 175 -10.15 -4.84 -5.25
CA ALA A 175 -11.36 -4.27 -4.66
C ALA A 175 -11.11 -3.08 -3.71
N LYS A 176 -9.86 -2.85 -3.27
CA LYS A 176 -9.48 -1.64 -2.52
C LYS A 176 -9.29 -0.43 -3.43
N ASP A 177 -8.67 -0.62 -4.60
CA ASP A 177 -8.22 0.49 -5.47
C ASP A 177 -9.09 0.71 -6.70
N LEU A 178 -9.86 -0.29 -7.14
CA LEU A 178 -10.81 -0.13 -8.22
C LEU A 178 -11.97 0.81 -7.77
N PRO A 179 -12.38 1.76 -8.63
CA PRO A 179 -13.45 2.70 -8.31
C PRO A 179 -14.78 1.97 -8.05
N GLN A 180 -15.55 2.45 -7.08
CA GLN A 180 -16.90 1.95 -6.79
C GLN A 180 -17.83 3.11 -6.48
N GLU A 181 -19.09 3.03 -6.90
CA GLU A 181 -20.09 4.10 -6.77
C GLU A 181 -20.29 4.60 -5.31
N SER A 182 -20.14 3.70 -4.33
CA SER A 182 -20.28 4.03 -2.90
C SER A 182 -19.03 4.66 -2.26
N ARG A 183 -17.89 4.67 -2.97
CA ARG A 183 -16.59 5.17 -2.52
C ARG A 183 -16.14 6.28 -3.47
N GLY A 184 -16.85 7.41 -3.46
CA GLY A 184 -16.31 8.64 -4.05
C GLY A 184 -14.90 8.91 -3.49
N ASN A 185 -13.99 9.38 -4.34
CA ASN A 185 -12.55 9.40 -4.11
C ASN A 185 -12.11 10.47 -3.09
N ARG A 186 -12.59 10.33 -1.85
CA ARG A 186 -12.57 11.33 -0.78
C ARG A 186 -11.16 11.57 -0.24
N TRP A 187 -10.35 10.52 -0.16
CA TRP A 187 -8.95 10.64 0.25
C TRP A 187 -8.10 11.42 -0.76
N ASP A 188 -8.43 11.31 -2.05
CA ASP A 188 -7.75 12.10 -3.08
C ASP A 188 -8.19 13.56 -3.02
N ASN A 189 -9.46 13.84 -2.71
CA ASN A 189 -9.91 15.20 -2.43
C ASN A 189 -9.25 15.79 -1.16
N ILE A 190 -9.14 15.00 -0.08
CA ILE A 190 -8.42 15.40 1.15
C ILE A 190 -6.98 15.79 0.83
N ARG A 191 -6.26 14.98 0.04
CA ARG A 191 -4.88 15.28 -0.35
C ARG A 191 -4.76 16.48 -1.28
N ALA A 192 -5.65 16.61 -2.26
CA ALA A 192 -5.69 17.75 -3.17
C ALA A 192 -5.96 19.07 -2.42
N LEU A 193 -6.95 19.08 -1.53
CA LEU A 193 -7.26 20.24 -0.70
C LEU A 193 -6.11 20.56 0.28
N SER A 194 -5.53 19.54 0.90
CA SER A 194 -4.38 19.68 1.80
C SER A 194 -3.15 20.27 1.11
N LEU A 195 -2.89 19.88 -0.15
CA LEU A 195 -1.84 20.46 -0.99
C LEU A 195 -2.11 21.94 -1.27
N VAL A 196 -3.30 22.28 -1.80
CA VAL A 196 -3.66 23.66 -2.13
C VAL A 196 -3.55 24.57 -0.91
N LEU A 197 -3.95 24.07 0.26
CA LEU A 197 -3.85 24.79 1.53
C LEU A 197 -2.39 24.93 2.00
N GLY A 198 -1.56 23.89 1.88
CA GLY A 198 -0.14 23.95 2.23
C GLY A 198 0.66 24.90 1.34
N ASP A 199 0.43 24.87 0.03
CA ASP A 199 1.09 25.76 -0.93
C ASP A 199 0.68 27.23 -0.72
N SER A 200 -0.55 27.46 -0.29
CA SER A 200 -1.10 28.80 -0.07
C SER A 200 -0.87 29.35 1.34
N ILE A 201 -0.62 28.48 2.32
CA ILE A 201 -0.54 28.83 3.75
C ILE A 201 0.66 28.11 4.37
N PRO A 202 1.84 28.76 4.50
CA PRO A 202 3.05 28.12 5.02
C PRO A 202 2.87 27.46 6.40
N ALA A 203 2.06 28.04 7.28
CA ALA A 203 1.77 27.48 8.60
C ALA A 203 0.93 26.19 8.57
N PHE A 204 0.33 25.84 7.43
CA PHE A 204 -0.43 24.60 7.25
C PHE A 204 0.47 23.41 6.82
N MET A 205 1.76 23.64 6.56
CA MET A 205 2.66 22.62 6.02
C MET A 205 2.83 21.40 6.92
N ASP A 206 2.88 21.58 8.24
CA ASP A 206 2.98 20.44 9.17
C ASP A 206 1.73 19.56 9.14
N LEU A 207 0.54 20.19 9.07
CA LEU A 207 -0.71 19.47 8.89
C LEU A 207 -0.78 18.80 7.52
N ARG A 208 -0.26 19.43 6.47
CA ARG A 208 -0.15 18.79 5.15
C ARG A 208 0.73 17.55 5.21
N ILE A 209 1.93 17.63 5.78
CA ILE A 209 2.85 16.48 5.90
C ILE A 209 2.16 15.34 6.65
N LYS A 210 1.47 15.65 7.76
CA LYS A 210 0.72 14.68 8.54
C LYS A 210 -0.43 14.04 7.75
N LEU A 211 -1.27 14.86 7.12
CA LEU A 211 -2.42 14.40 6.33
C LEU A 211 -2.02 13.62 5.07
N HIS A 212 -0.84 13.92 4.52
CA HIS A 212 -0.28 13.22 3.36
C HIS A 212 0.31 11.86 3.74
N GLY A 213 1.03 11.78 4.86
CA GLY A 213 1.74 10.58 5.30
C GLY A 213 0.86 9.59 6.08
N GLN A 214 0.26 10.05 7.19
CA GLN A 214 -0.49 9.18 8.09
C GLN A 214 -1.62 9.97 8.77
N PRO A 215 -2.70 10.25 8.03
CA PRO A 215 -3.84 10.96 8.60
C PRO A 215 -4.49 10.09 9.68
N GLU A 216 -4.93 10.72 10.77
CA GLU A 216 -5.62 10.11 11.91
C GLU A 216 -6.88 10.89 12.30
N SER A 217 -7.78 10.26 13.06
CA SER A 217 -9.03 10.92 13.49
C SER A 217 -8.79 12.21 14.29
N GLY A 218 -7.66 12.30 15.00
CA GLY A 218 -7.24 13.52 15.68
C GLY A 218 -6.93 14.69 14.75
N ASP A 219 -6.56 14.42 13.49
CA ASP A 219 -6.27 15.46 12.51
C ASP A 219 -7.52 16.25 12.12
N VAL A 220 -8.71 15.65 12.20
CA VAL A 220 -9.99 16.37 12.05
C VAL A 220 -10.03 17.57 13.01
N GLN A 221 -9.66 17.35 14.27
CA GLN A 221 -9.66 18.40 15.28
C GLN A 221 -8.52 19.39 15.04
N ARG A 222 -7.32 18.91 14.68
CA ARG A 222 -6.19 19.80 14.38
C ARG A 222 -6.48 20.76 13.23
N VAL A 223 -7.16 20.30 12.17
CA VAL A 223 -7.57 21.16 11.04
C VAL A 223 -8.68 22.13 11.46
N LYS A 224 -9.64 21.70 12.31
CA LYS A 224 -10.64 22.60 12.91
C LYS A 224 -10.00 23.68 13.77
N ASP A 225 -9.03 23.33 14.59
CA ASP A 225 -8.31 24.25 15.46
C ASP A 225 -7.51 25.25 14.62
N PHE A 226 -6.81 24.76 13.58
CA PHE A 226 -6.13 25.61 12.61
C PHE A 226 -7.08 26.61 11.96
N ARG A 227 -8.25 26.14 11.49
CA ARG A 227 -9.30 27.02 10.92
C ARG A 227 -9.67 28.12 11.90
N ASN A 228 -9.95 27.76 13.14
CA ASN A 228 -10.45 28.69 14.15
C ASN A 228 -9.38 29.73 14.52
N GLN A 229 -8.11 29.33 14.59
CA GLN A 229 -6.99 30.23 14.89
C GLN A 229 -6.67 31.22 13.76
N HIS A 230 -6.92 30.84 12.50
CA HIS A 230 -6.52 31.63 11.33
C HIS A 230 -7.70 32.25 10.57
N ARG A 231 -8.94 32.01 11.01
CA ARG A 231 -10.19 32.34 10.30
C ARG A 231 -10.22 33.77 9.77
N ASP A 232 -9.87 34.73 10.60
CA ASP A 232 -10.02 36.17 10.29
C ASP A 232 -8.93 36.69 9.35
N LYS A 233 -7.87 35.90 9.12
CA LYS A 233 -6.71 36.26 8.28
C LYS A 233 -6.71 35.54 6.92
N LEU A 234 -7.64 34.62 6.70
CA LEU A 234 -7.70 33.80 5.48
C LEU A 234 -8.61 34.42 4.41
N LYS A 235 -8.19 34.30 3.15
CA LYS A 235 -9.04 34.66 2.00
C LYS A 235 -10.29 33.74 1.97
N PRO A 236 -11.47 34.24 1.53
CA PRO A 236 -12.71 33.45 1.52
C PRO A 236 -12.59 32.09 0.81
N ASN A 237 -11.89 32.04 -0.34
CA ASN A 237 -11.70 30.78 -1.08
C ASN A 237 -10.88 29.74 -0.31
N LEU A 238 -9.89 30.17 0.48
CA LEU A 238 -9.11 29.25 1.32
C LEU A 238 -9.95 28.74 2.49
N LEU A 239 -10.84 29.57 3.03
CA LEU A 239 -11.79 29.13 4.05
C LEU A 239 -12.76 28.06 3.53
N ILE A 240 -13.19 28.16 2.27
CA ILE A 240 -14.02 27.14 1.60
C ILE A 240 -13.23 25.82 1.51
N PHE A 241 -12.02 25.84 0.93
CA PHE A 241 -11.19 24.63 0.83
C PHE A 241 -10.89 23.99 2.19
N LEU A 242 -10.70 24.81 3.23
CA LEU A 242 -10.42 24.32 4.57
C LEU A 242 -11.67 23.72 5.22
N ASN A 243 -12.86 24.24 4.94
CA ASN A 243 -14.13 23.63 5.36
C ASN A 243 -14.44 22.34 4.60
N ASP A 244 -14.18 22.29 3.29
CA ASP A 244 -14.34 21.09 2.47
C ASP A 244 -13.39 19.98 2.94
N LEU A 245 -12.13 20.35 3.27
CA LEU A 245 -11.16 19.43 3.85
C LEU A 245 -11.66 18.88 5.20
N ILE A 246 -12.22 19.72 6.07
CA ILE A 246 -12.79 19.28 7.35
C ILE A 246 -13.96 18.33 7.11
N ALA A 247 -14.89 18.66 6.22
CA ALA A 247 -16.06 17.82 5.92
C ALA A 247 -15.63 16.45 5.39
N ASP A 248 -14.62 16.41 4.51
CA ASP A 248 -14.10 15.17 4.00
C ASP A 248 -13.34 14.36 5.06
N LEU A 249 -12.54 15.00 5.91
CA LEU A 249 -11.89 14.34 7.03
C LEU A 249 -12.90 13.79 8.04
N GLU A 250 -13.96 14.54 8.35
CA GLU A 250 -15.05 14.09 9.24
C GLU A 250 -15.76 12.85 8.71
N ILE A 251 -16.02 12.79 7.40
CA ILE A 251 -16.67 11.64 6.78
C ILE A 251 -15.68 10.47 6.64
N ALA A 252 -14.43 10.74 6.28
CA ALA A 252 -13.38 9.72 6.14
C ALA A 252 -13.03 9.06 7.47
N PHE A 253 -13.03 9.82 8.55
CA PHE A 253 -12.81 9.34 9.92
C PHE A 253 -14.10 9.12 10.70
N ARG A 254 -15.27 9.19 10.05
CA ARG A 254 -16.55 8.87 10.69
C ARG A 254 -16.47 7.44 11.22
N PRO A 255 -16.72 7.21 12.53
CA PRO A 255 -16.83 5.86 13.06
C PRO A 255 -17.86 5.10 12.23
N ALA A 256 -17.47 3.95 11.70
CA ALA A 256 -18.37 3.16 10.88
C ALA A 256 -19.65 2.87 11.69
N ASP A 257 -20.80 3.17 11.08
CA ASP A 257 -22.08 2.90 11.70
C ASP A 257 -22.31 1.39 11.69
N LEU A 258 -22.04 0.75 12.82
CA LEU A 258 -22.23 -0.68 13.02
C LEU A 258 -23.68 -1.12 12.71
N LYS A 259 -24.65 -0.20 12.75
CA LYS A 259 -26.04 -0.50 12.36
C LYS A 259 -26.16 -0.82 10.86
N LEU A 260 -25.26 -0.32 10.02
CA LEU A 260 -25.23 -0.65 8.59
C LEU A 260 -24.90 -2.12 8.34
N LEU A 261 -24.27 -2.81 9.31
CA LEU A 261 -24.03 -4.25 9.21
C LEU A 261 -25.33 -5.06 9.11
N ASN A 262 -26.44 -4.53 9.64
CA ASN A 262 -27.75 -5.15 9.53
C ASN A 262 -28.19 -5.34 8.06
N SER A 263 -27.71 -4.49 7.15
CA SER A 263 -28.05 -4.59 5.71
C SER A 263 -27.47 -5.84 5.03
N TYR A 264 -26.49 -6.50 5.66
CA TYR A 264 -25.87 -7.71 5.13
C TYR A 264 -26.58 -9.00 5.60
N LEU A 265 -27.25 -8.97 6.76
CA LEU A 265 -27.90 -10.14 7.36
C LEU A 265 -28.96 -10.81 6.47
N PRO A 266 -29.86 -10.08 5.77
CA PRO A 266 -30.92 -10.70 4.95
C PRO A 266 -30.41 -11.57 3.79
N ARG A 267 -29.12 -11.46 3.45
CA ARG A 267 -28.49 -12.16 2.32
C ARG A 267 -27.67 -13.36 2.76
N LEU A 268 -27.60 -13.62 4.06
CA LEU A 268 -26.89 -14.72 4.68
C LEU A 268 -27.89 -15.69 5.31
N ALA A 269 -27.52 -16.96 5.43
CA ALA A 269 -28.29 -17.87 6.26
C ALA A 269 -28.23 -17.38 7.73
N PRO A 270 -29.35 -17.37 8.49
CA PRO A 270 -29.40 -16.83 9.85
C PRO A 270 -28.34 -17.43 10.78
N ASP A 271 -28.11 -18.74 10.68
CA ASP A 271 -27.15 -19.48 11.51
C ASP A 271 -25.75 -19.57 10.87
N SER A 272 -25.50 -18.82 9.78
CA SER A 272 -24.18 -18.83 9.16
C SER A 272 -23.13 -18.24 10.10
N PRO A 273 -21.90 -18.77 10.07
CA PRO A 273 -20.75 -18.21 10.80
C PRO A 273 -20.59 -16.69 10.68
N ILE A 274 -20.83 -16.14 9.48
CA ILE A 274 -20.74 -14.70 9.23
C ILE A 274 -21.90 -13.96 9.92
N ALA A 275 -23.15 -14.44 9.77
CA ALA A 275 -24.32 -13.77 10.32
C ALA A 275 -24.24 -13.67 11.86
N LEU A 276 -23.88 -14.77 12.53
CA LEU A 276 -23.69 -14.79 13.99
C LEU A 276 -22.59 -13.82 14.43
N GLN A 277 -21.48 -13.75 13.70
CA GLN A 277 -20.38 -12.84 14.03
C GLN A 277 -20.77 -11.37 13.79
N ILE A 278 -21.52 -11.07 12.73
CA ILE A 278 -22.09 -9.74 12.49
C ILE A 278 -23.01 -9.33 13.65
N GLN A 279 -23.93 -10.20 14.06
CA GLN A 279 -24.83 -9.93 15.19
C GLN A 279 -24.05 -9.64 16.48
N LYS A 280 -22.97 -10.38 16.75
CA LYS A 280 -22.08 -10.13 17.87
C LYS A 280 -21.43 -8.74 17.80
N ILE A 281 -20.89 -8.36 16.64
CA ILE A 281 -20.27 -7.03 16.42
C ILE A 281 -21.31 -5.90 16.53
N MET A 282 -22.56 -6.15 16.14
CA MET A 282 -23.63 -5.15 16.25
C MET A 282 -23.98 -4.80 17.71
N GLN A 283 -23.65 -5.65 18.69
CA GLN A 283 -23.85 -5.34 20.12
C GLN A 283 -23.03 -4.13 20.57
N TYR A 284 -21.92 -3.83 19.89
CA TYR A 284 -21.08 -2.66 20.17
C TYR A 284 -21.65 -1.35 19.58
N SER A 285 -22.77 -1.41 18.82
CA SER A 285 -23.35 -0.24 18.13
C SER A 285 -23.85 0.86 19.07
N ASN A 286 -24.22 0.54 20.30
CA ASN A 286 -24.69 1.50 21.31
C ASN A 286 -23.57 2.03 22.21
N LEU A 287 -22.33 1.58 22.03
CA LEU A 287 -21.18 2.02 22.82
C LEU A 287 -20.53 3.27 22.18
N SER A 288 -19.98 4.16 23.02
CA SER A 288 -19.16 5.29 22.56
C SER A 288 -17.90 4.81 21.84
N ASP A 289 -17.28 5.66 21.02
CA ASP A 289 -16.07 5.27 20.25
C ASP A 289 -14.90 4.85 21.15
N SER A 290 -14.75 5.47 22.32
CA SER A 290 -13.76 5.06 23.35
C SER A 290 -14.01 3.66 23.90
N LEU A 291 -15.25 3.17 23.87
CA LEU A 291 -15.66 1.84 24.31
C LEU A 291 -15.65 0.79 23.18
N ARG A 292 -15.46 1.22 21.92
CA ARG A 292 -15.28 0.31 20.76
C ARG A 292 -13.82 -0.10 20.56
N ASN A 293 -12.87 0.67 21.09
CA ASN A 293 -11.44 0.32 21.03
C ASN A 293 -11.06 -0.65 22.14
N THR A 294 -11.72 -1.81 22.19
CA THR A 294 -11.46 -2.85 23.19
C THR A 294 -10.96 -4.12 22.53
N LEU A 295 -10.17 -4.91 23.27
CA LEU A 295 -9.65 -6.17 22.77
C LEU A 295 -10.75 -7.16 22.31
N PRO A 296 -11.91 -7.29 23.00
CA PRO A 296 -13.02 -8.10 22.50
C PRO A 296 -13.54 -7.66 21.12
N PHE A 297 -13.70 -6.35 20.91
CA PHE A 297 -14.12 -5.82 19.60
C PHE A 297 -13.09 -6.12 18.51
N ILE A 298 -11.80 -5.87 18.79
CA ILE A 298 -10.69 -6.17 17.87
C ILE A 298 -10.71 -7.66 17.49
N ASN A 299 -10.85 -8.56 18.47
CA ASN A 299 -10.92 -10.00 18.21
C ASN A 299 -12.18 -10.39 17.42
N ASP A 300 -13.33 -9.79 17.72
CA ASP A 300 -14.58 -10.08 17.03
C ASP A 300 -14.57 -9.64 15.56
N VAL A 301 -13.98 -8.48 15.26
CA VAL A 301 -13.81 -8.02 13.87
C VAL A 301 -12.77 -8.87 13.14
N SER A 302 -11.67 -9.25 13.81
CA SER A 302 -10.65 -10.15 13.27
C SER A 302 -11.23 -11.53 12.92
N GLU A 303 -12.13 -12.03 13.75
CA GLU A 303 -12.87 -13.27 13.53
C GLU A 303 -13.81 -13.17 12.32
N LEU A 304 -14.53 -12.05 12.18
CA LEU A 304 -15.38 -11.81 11.01
C LEU A 304 -14.58 -11.82 9.71
N LEU A 305 -13.41 -11.16 9.69
CA LEU A 305 -12.51 -11.14 8.53
C LEU A 305 -12.10 -12.56 8.11
N LEU A 306 -11.69 -13.39 9.07
CA LEU A 306 -11.30 -14.77 8.79
C LEU A 306 -12.48 -15.61 8.29
N ARG A 307 -13.65 -15.49 8.93
CA ARG A 307 -14.87 -16.22 8.52
C ARG A 307 -15.33 -15.83 7.13
N ILE A 308 -15.24 -14.55 6.76
CA ILE A 308 -15.53 -14.09 5.41
C ILE A 308 -14.62 -14.83 4.41
N ARG A 309 -13.30 -14.82 4.62
CA ARG A 309 -12.36 -15.50 3.71
C ARG A 309 -12.67 -17.00 3.58
N GLN A 310 -12.86 -17.69 4.70
CA GLN A 310 -13.09 -19.14 4.73
C GLN A 310 -14.38 -19.56 4.01
N THR A 311 -15.43 -18.74 4.10
CA THR A 311 -16.75 -19.08 3.56
C THR A 311 -17.00 -18.49 2.17
N LEU A 312 -16.19 -17.54 1.71
CA LEU A 312 -16.38 -16.85 0.44
C LEU A 312 -16.54 -17.80 -0.76
N PRO A 313 -15.71 -18.85 -0.92
CA PRO A 313 -15.86 -19.80 -2.04
C PRO A 313 -17.20 -20.55 -2.00
N ALA A 314 -17.71 -20.84 -0.81
CA ALA A 314 -18.94 -21.62 -0.60
C ALA A 314 -20.23 -20.80 -0.74
N ILE A 315 -20.16 -19.46 -0.80
CA ILE A 315 -21.33 -18.61 -0.99
C ILE A 315 -21.85 -18.78 -2.43
N PRO A 316 -23.12 -19.16 -2.67
CA PRO A 316 -23.59 -19.47 -4.03
C PRO A 316 -23.75 -18.25 -4.94
N ARG A 317 -24.18 -17.11 -4.37
CA ARG A 317 -24.48 -15.90 -5.15
C ARG A 317 -23.24 -15.01 -5.24
N THR A 318 -22.79 -14.74 -6.47
CA THR A 318 -21.68 -13.82 -6.76
C THR A 318 -21.90 -12.42 -6.18
N THR A 319 -23.13 -11.92 -6.20
CA THR A 319 -23.50 -10.63 -5.59
C THR A 319 -23.27 -10.62 -4.08
N THR A 320 -23.58 -11.73 -3.40
CA THR A 320 -23.26 -11.89 -1.97
C THR A 320 -21.76 -11.99 -1.74
N ARG A 321 -21.00 -12.70 -2.61
CA ARG A 321 -19.52 -12.74 -2.53
C ARG A 321 -18.92 -11.35 -2.64
N PHE A 322 -19.34 -10.55 -3.63
CA PHE A 322 -18.90 -9.17 -3.82
C PHE A 322 -19.17 -8.30 -2.58
N GLN A 323 -20.36 -8.43 -1.99
CA GLN A 323 -20.70 -7.70 -0.77
C GLN A 323 -19.87 -8.14 0.44
N MET A 324 -19.58 -9.43 0.58
CA MET A 324 -18.72 -9.95 1.65
C MET A 324 -17.28 -9.47 1.49
N LEU A 325 -16.75 -9.43 0.26
CA LEU A 325 -15.45 -8.85 -0.03
C LEU A 325 -15.41 -7.37 0.37
N ASN A 326 -16.41 -6.59 -0.03
CA ASN A 326 -16.51 -5.17 0.34
C ASN A 326 -16.69 -4.94 1.84
N LEU A 327 -17.49 -5.79 2.51
CA LEU A 327 -17.64 -5.79 3.96
C LEU A 327 -16.29 -6.01 4.63
N SER A 328 -15.54 -7.01 4.16
CA SER A 328 -14.24 -7.33 4.74
C SER A 328 -13.24 -6.17 4.62
N ILE A 329 -13.21 -5.42 3.51
CA ILE A 329 -12.37 -4.22 3.37
C ILE A 329 -12.80 -3.13 4.36
N THR A 330 -14.10 -2.97 4.57
CA THR A 330 -14.64 -2.01 5.53
C THR A 330 -14.28 -2.38 6.97
N MET A 331 -14.38 -3.67 7.31
CA MET A 331 -14.01 -4.19 8.62
C MET A 331 -12.51 -4.05 8.90
N GLU A 332 -11.64 -4.26 7.91
CA GLU A 332 -10.19 -4.06 8.06
C GLU A 332 -9.86 -2.60 8.40
N ARG A 333 -10.49 -1.62 7.72
CA ARG A 333 -10.29 -0.20 8.03
C ARG A 333 -10.71 0.16 9.45
N MET A 334 -11.84 -0.38 9.90
CA MET A 334 -12.31 -0.17 11.27
C MET A 334 -11.37 -0.81 12.29
N LEU A 335 -10.96 -2.05 12.03
CA LEU A 335 -10.03 -2.77 12.88
C LEU A 335 -8.70 -2.04 13.00
N PHE A 336 -8.17 -1.51 11.89
CA PHE A 336 -6.95 -0.70 11.87
C PHE A 336 -7.06 0.49 12.83
N GLN A 337 -8.15 1.27 12.74
CA GLN A 337 -8.37 2.42 13.61
C GLN A 337 -8.50 2.00 15.08
N SER A 338 -9.24 0.93 15.37
CA SER A 338 -9.40 0.44 16.75
C SER A 338 -8.10 -0.11 17.33
N ALA A 339 -7.30 -0.81 16.53
CA ALA A 339 -6.03 -1.40 16.96
C ALA A 339 -4.97 -0.34 17.27
N ILE A 340 -4.86 0.72 16.46
CA ILE A 340 -3.91 1.82 16.70
C ILE A 340 -4.26 2.58 17.98
N ASN A 341 -5.55 2.75 18.28
CA ASN A 341 -6.01 3.48 19.46
C ASN A 341 -6.10 2.60 20.73
N PHE A 342 -5.84 1.29 20.63
CA PHE A 342 -5.88 0.39 21.76
C PHE A 342 -4.52 0.33 22.45
N GLN A 343 -4.51 0.67 23.74
CA GLN A 343 -3.31 0.57 24.59
C GLN A 343 -3.43 -0.64 25.50
N THR A 344 -2.42 -1.50 25.45
CA THR A 344 -2.29 -2.70 26.27
C THR A 344 -1.75 -2.34 27.65
N LYS A 345 -2.31 -2.95 28.70
CA LYS A 345 -1.91 -2.68 30.09
C LYS A 345 -0.88 -3.67 30.63
N HIS A 346 -0.89 -4.89 30.10
CA HIS A 346 -0.04 -5.99 30.56
C HIS A 346 0.24 -6.96 29.41
N LEU A 347 1.26 -7.80 29.57
CA LEU A 347 1.75 -8.69 28.53
C LEU A 347 0.66 -9.60 27.94
N ALA A 348 -0.22 -10.17 28.77
CA ALA A 348 -1.30 -11.03 28.27
C ALA A 348 -2.26 -10.30 27.30
N GLN A 349 -2.52 -9.00 27.50
CA GLN A 349 -3.30 -8.19 26.55
C GLN A 349 -2.53 -7.95 25.24
N GLU A 350 -1.21 -7.76 25.31
CA GLU A 350 -0.37 -7.61 24.12
C GLU A 350 -0.32 -8.90 23.30
N ILE A 351 -0.18 -10.06 23.94
CA ILE A 351 -0.21 -11.35 23.23
C ILE A 351 -1.59 -11.57 22.58
N ALA A 352 -2.67 -11.28 23.30
CA ALA A 352 -4.02 -11.43 22.75
C ALA A 352 -4.30 -10.44 21.60
N LEU A 353 -3.79 -9.21 21.69
CA LEU A 353 -3.85 -8.23 20.60
C LEU A 353 -3.08 -8.76 19.37
N MET A 354 -1.84 -9.20 19.55
CA MET A 354 -1.02 -9.79 18.48
C MET A 354 -1.76 -10.95 17.80
N HIS A 355 -2.32 -11.88 18.58
CA HIS A 355 -3.06 -13.02 18.03
C HIS A 355 -4.29 -12.60 17.23
N ALA A 356 -5.06 -11.61 17.72
CA ALA A 356 -6.19 -11.06 16.98
C ALA A 356 -5.75 -10.41 15.66
N LEU A 357 -4.66 -9.64 15.68
CA LEU A 357 -4.12 -8.98 14.48
C LEU A 357 -3.53 -9.99 13.47
N ALA A 358 -2.88 -11.07 13.94
CA ALA A 358 -2.42 -12.18 13.10
C ALA A 358 -3.60 -12.90 12.43
N LYS A 359 -4.68 -13.15 13.18
CA LYS A 359 -5.93 -13.69 12.64
C LYS A 359 -6.54 -12.76 11.58
N ALA A 360 -6.55 -11.46 11.83
CA ALA A 360 -7.01 -10.47 10.86
C ALA A 360 -6.13 -10.44 9.61
N ALA A 361 -4.80 -10.58 9.76
CA ALA A 361 -3.88 -10.66 8.63
C ALA A 361 -4.20 -11.87 7.73
N ALA A 362 -4.47 -13.03 8.33
CA ALA A 362 -5.00 -14.19 7.61
C ALA A 362 -6.36 -13.90 6.96
N GLY A 363 -7.33 -13.31 7.68
CA GLY A 363 -8.64 -12.96 7.11
C GLY A 363 -8.56 -11.94 5.96
N CYS A 364 -7.55 -11.07 5.95
CA CYS A 364 -7.31 -10.09 4.90
C CYS A 364 -6.47 -10.65 3.73
N GLY A 365 -6.01 -11.90 3.79
CA GLY A 365 -5.22 -12.48 2.70
C GLY A 365 -3.74 -12.15 2.73
N TYR A 366 -3.20 -11.56 3.80
CA TYR A 366 -1.75 -11.32 3.90
C TYR A 366 -0.97 -12.59 4.22
N LEU A 367 -1.62 -13.60 4.81
CA LEU A 367 -1.08 -14.95 4.97
C LEU A 367 -1.85 -15.91 4.09
N GLU A 368 -1.28 -17.02 3.69
CA GLU A 368 -2.06 -18.13 3.19
C GLU A 368 -2.84 -18.84 4.30
N MET A 369 -3.95 -19.49 3.93
CA MET A 369 -4.77 -20.23 4.92
C MET A 369 -3.97 -21.37 5.57
N TRP A 370 -3.11 -22.05 4.81
CA TRP A 370 -2.25 -23.10 5.34
C TRP A 370 -1.16 -22.56 6.28
N GLU A 371 -0.62 -21.36 6.02
CA GLU A 371 0.33 -20.69 6.92
C GLU A 371 -0.34 -20.35 8.25
N TRP A 372 -1.56 -19.82 8.20
CA TRP A 372 -2.36 -19.54 9.38
C TRP A 372 -2.66 -20.82 10.18
N ASP A 373 -3.08 -21.89 9.51
CA ASP A 373 -3.40 -23.16 10.18
C ASP A 373 -2.17 -23.78 10.86
N ALA A 374 -0.98 -23.61 10.29
CA ALA A 374 0.27 -24.09 10.88
C ALA A 374 0.68 -23.31 12.14
N ILE A 375 0.34 -22.03 12.26
CA ILE A 375 0.86 -21.14 13.33
C ILE A 375 -0.18 -20.75 14.38
N ARG A 376 -1.49 -20.77 14.07
CA ARG A 376 -2.55 -20.21 14.94
C ARG A 376 -2.53 -20.76 16.36
N ASN A 377 -2.28 -22.05 16.54
CA ASN A 377 -2.26 -22.70 17.85
C ASN A 377 -1.02 -22.30 18.68
N ARG A 378 0.09 -21.93 18.03
CA ARG A 378 1.32 -21.48 18.68
C ARG A 378 1.23 -20.02 19.15
N LEU A 379 0.35 -19.24 18.52
CA LEU A 379 0.09 -17.83 18.86
C LEU A 379 -1.07 -17.65 19.83
N ALA A 380 -1.91 -18.67 20.00
CA ALA A 380 -3.06 -18.61 20.88
C ALA A 380 -2.61 -18.56 22.35
N ALA A 381 -2.73 -17.39 22.99
CA ALA A 381 -2.67 -17.32 24.44
C ALA A 381 -4.00 -17.80 25.03
N SER A 382 -3.97 -18.81 25.87
CA SER A 382 -5.12 -19.11 26.73
C SER A 382 -5.31 -17.96 27.72
N PRO A 383 -6.54 -17.43 27.87
CA PRO A 383 -6.83 -16.38 28.85
C PRO A 383 -6.59 -16.83 30.31
N GLU A 384 -6.35 -18.12 30.54
CA GLU A 384 -6.06 -18.70 31.85
C GLU A 384 -4.56 -18.71 32.19
N ILE A 385 -3.67 -18.38 31.24
CA ILE A 385 -2.22 -18.38 31.46
C ILE A 385 -1.85 -17.21 32.38
N LYS A 386 -1.60 -17.54 33.66
CA LYS A 386 -1.11 -16.58 34.67
C LYS A 386 0.42 -16.42 34.63
N PHE A 387 1.13 -17.44 34.16
CA PHE A 387 2.60 -17.48 34.09
C PHE A 387 3.04 -18.16 32.80
N MET A 388 4.13 -17.70 32.21
CA MET A 388 4.75 -18.26 31.01
C MET A 388 6.25 -18.32 31.23
N THR A 389 6.90 -19.41 30.84
CA THR A 389 8.36 -19.52 30.92
C THR A 389 9.02 -18.60 29.89
N LEU A 390 10.27 -18.21 30.14
CA LEU A 390 11.01 -17.37 29.19
C LEU A 390 11.14 -18.03 27.81
N GLY A 391 11.38 -19.33 27.76
CA GLY A 391 11.51 -20.08 26.50
C GLY A 391 10.20 -20.12 25.70
N GLU A 392 9.07 -20.34 26.36
CA GLU A 392 7.75 -20.26 25.72
C GLU A 392 7.49 -18.85 25.17
N PHE A 393 7.83 -17.82 25.96
CA PHE A 393 7.61 -16.45 25.53
C PHE A 393 8.50 -16.04 24.35
N GLN A 394 9.76 -16.45 24.35
CA GLN A 394 10.67 -16.26 23.22
C GLN A 394 10.15 -16.99 21.97
N SER A 395 9.71 -18.24 22.09
CA SER A 395 9.13 -18.98 20.96
C SER A 395 7.90 -18.28 20.40
N LEU A 396 6.99 -17.81 21.26
CA LEU A 396 5.80 -17.05 20.83
C LEU A 396 6.19 -15.74 20.13
N SER A 397 7.19 -15.03 20.65
CA SER A 397 7.68 -13.78 20.06
C SER A 397 8.29 -14.02 18.66
N GLU A 398 9.04 -15.10 18.49
CA GLU A 398 9.59 -15.50 17.19
C GLU A 398 8.51 -15.97 16.20
N ASP A 399 7.51 -16.70 16.67
CA ASP A 399 6.36 -17.11 15.84
C ASP A 399 5.55 -15.90 15.38
N ALA A 400 5.33 -14.93 16.27
CA ALA A 400 4.66 -13.67 15.93
C ALA A 400 5.47 -12.87 14.89
N ARG A 401 6.81 -12.87 15.01
CA ARG A 401 7.69 -12.29 14.00
C ARG A 401 7.52 -12.99 12.65
N ARG A 402 7.57 -14.33 12.59
CA ARG A 402 7.39 -15.10 11.35
C ARG A 402 6.09 -14.75 10.64
N VAL A 403 4.99 -14.61 11.39
CA VAL A 403 3.70 -14.19 10.81
C VAL A 403 3.79 -12.85 10.12
N LEU A 404 4.41 -11.85 10.76
CA LEU A 404 4.58 -10.54 10.14
C LEU A 404 5.46 -10.64 8.89
N GLU A 405 6.51 -11.44 8.93
CA GLU A 405 7.42 -11.63 7.81
C GLU A 405 6.75 -12.28 6.60
N TRP A 406 5.98 -13.34 6.80
CA TRP A 406 5.17 -13.96 5.74
C TRP A 406 4.15 -12.96 5.19
N SER A 407 3.52 -12.18 6.07
CA SER A 407 2.52 -11.18 5.68
C SER A 407 3.08 -10.08 4.76
N VAL A 408 4.27 -9.57 5.09
CA VAL A 408 4.98 -8.60 4.24
C VAL A 408 5.50 -9.29 2.97
N GLY A 409 5.95 -10.54 3.10
CA GLY A 409 6.37 -11.40 2.00
C GLY A 409 5.30 -11.56 0.92
N MET A 410 4.03 -11.74 1.31
CA MET A 410 2.90 -11.83 0.38
C MET A 410 2.81 -10.63 -0.57
N ILE A 411 2.87 -9.41 -0.03
CA ILE A 411 2.83 -8.18 -0.83
C ILE A 411 4.04 -8.13 -1.78
N ARG A 412 5.23 -8.47 -1.29
CA ARG A 412 6.45 -8.47 -2.09
C ARG A 412 6.38 -9.48 -3.23
N THR A 413 5.99 -10.72 -2.95
CA THR A 413 5.90 -11.79 -3.95
C THR A 413 5.00 -11.40 -5.11
N HIS A 414 3.88 -10.72 -4.84
CA HIS A 414 2.94 -10.33 -5.89
C HIS A 414 3.37 -9.06 -6.66
N TYR A 415 3.96 -8.06 -6.00
CA TYR A 415 4.17 -6.73 -6.60
C TYR A 415 5.62 -6.34 -6.92
N LEU A 416 6.62 -7.01 -6.33
CA LEU A 416 8.01 -6.54 -6.42
C LEU A 416 8.52 -6.47 -7.86
N SER A 417 8.13 -7.43 -8.72
CA SER A 417 8.50 -7.42 -10.13
C SER A 417 8.00 -6.17 -10.86
N ASP A 418 6.71 -5.84 -10.72
CA ASP A 418 6.11 -4.67 -11.39
C ASP A 418 6.61 -3.35 -10.80
N VAL A 419 6.85 -3.31 -9.48
CA VAL A 419 7.49 -2.17 -8.82
C VAL A 419 8.89 -1.93 -9.38
N ASN A 420 9.69 -2.99 -9.56
CA ASN A 420 11.03 -2.86 -10.15
C ASN A 420 10.97 -2.41 -11.62
N THR A 421 10.00 -2.88 -12.40
CA THR A 421 9.75 -2.38 -13.76
C THR A 421 9.49 -0.88 -13.75
N PHE A 422 8.61 -0.40 -12.86
CA PHE A 422 8.31 1.03 -12.74
C PHE A 422 9.50 1.83 -12.21
N ALA A 423 10.26 1.28 -11.26
CA ALA A 423 11.43 1.94 -10.68
C ALA A 423 12.52 2.27 -11.69
N GLY A 424 12.59 1.54 -12.81
CA GLY A 424 13.50 1.85 -13.92
C GLY A 424 13.29 3.26 -14.50
N PHE A 425 12.06 3.78 -14.48
CA PHE A 425 11.73 5.08 -15.07
C PHE A 425 11.02 6.07 -14.12
N GLU A 426 10.47 5.61 -12.99
CA GLU A 426 9.79 6.39 -11.96
C GLU A 426 10.18 5.87 -10.55
N PRO A 427 11.26 6.42 -9.95
CA PRO A 427 11.81 5.96 -8.66
C PRO A 427 10.83 6.03 -7.48
N LEU A 428 9.80 6.88 -7.56
CA LEU A 428 8.76 6.97 -6.51
C LEU A 428 8.00 5.65 -6.31
N SER A 429 8.02 4.75 -7.31
CA SER A 429 7.37 3.44 -7.23
C SER A 429 7.94 2.55 -6.11
N HIS A 430 9.19 2.76 -5.68
CA HIS A 430 9.82 1.98 -4.60
C HIS A 430 9.03 2.03 -3.29
N GLY A 431 8.35 3.15 -3.01
CA GLY A 431 7.54 3.31 -1.81
C GLY A 431 6.20 2.54 -1.84
N PHE A 432 5.82 1.93 -2.97
CA PHE A 432 4.53 1.23 -3.11
C PHE A 432 4.35 0.11 -2.10
N ILE A 433 5.36 -0.73 -1.89
CA ILE A 433 5.26 -1.87 -0.97
C ILE A 433 5.14 -1.37 0.47
N ASP A 434 5.91 -0.36 0.86
CA ASP A 434 5.82 0.26 2.19
C ASP A 434 4.41 0.80 2.44
N ASP A 435 3.87 1.53 1.47
CA ASP A 435 2.51 2.06 1.53
C ASP A 435 1.45 0.96 1.72
N ARG A 436 1.57 -0.15 0.98
CA ARG A 436 0.66 -1.30 1.13
C ARG A 436 0.73 -1.92 2.52
N VAL A 437 1.93 -2.04 3.07
CA VAL A 437 2.12 -2.59 4.42
C VAL A 437 1.55 -1.62 5.46
N ARG A 438 1.90 -0.33 5.38
CA ARG A 438 1.53 0.68 6.38
C ARG A 438 0.06 1.07 6.34
N GLY A 439 -0.56 1.02 5.17
CA GLY A 439 -2.00 1.25 4.98
C GLY A 439 -2.89 0.05 5.34
N SER A 440 -2.33 -0.99 5.97
CA SER A 440 -3.02 -2.24 6.30
C SER A 440 -2.92 -2.62 7.77
N ILE A 441 -3.60 -3.72 8.15
CA ILE A 441 -3.50 -4.28 9.51
C ILE A 441 -2.08 -4.74 9.89
N LEU A 442 -1.16 -4.81 8.93
CA LEU A 442 0.24 -5.16 9.18
C LEU A 442 0.98 -4.10 9.98
N LEU A 443 0.58 -2.82 9.92
CA LEU A 443 1.16 -1.78 10.77
C LEU A 443 0.90 -2.01 12.26
N PRO A 444 -0.36 -2.09 12.74
CA PRO A 444 -0.62 -2.39 14.15
C PRO A 444 -0.08 -3.78 14.55
N LEU A 445 -0.09 -4.78 13.65
CA LEU A 445 0.53 -6.08 13.91
C LEU A 445 2.04 -5.93 14.16
N GLY A 446 2.75 -5.21 13.30
CA GLY A 446 4.18 -4.94 13.43
C GLY A 446 4.53 -4.21 14.71
N ASN A 447 3.71 -3.23 15.10
CA ASN A 447 3.87 -2.53 16.38
C ASN A 447 3.69 -3.50 17.57
N SER A 448 2.71 -4.41 17.50
CA SER A 448 2.46 -5.39 18.55
C SER A 448 3.60 -6.41 18.68
N VAL A 449 4.08 -6.94 17.55
CA VAL A 449 5.25 -7.83 17.49
C VAL A 449 6.49 -7.15 18.06
N ALA A 450 6.73 -5.87 17.74
CA ALA A 450 7.86 -5.12 18.27
C ALA A 450 7.81 -5.02 19.81
N LYS A 451 6.64 -4.70 20.39
CA LYS A 451 6.44 -4.66 21.85
C LYS A 451 6.66 -6.02 22.50
N LEU A 452 6.19 -7.10 21.89
CA LEU A 452 6.43 -8.45 22.40
C LEU A 452 7.92 -8.79 22.40
N ARG A 453 8.64 -8.45 21.34
CA ARG A 453 10.10 -8.67 21.26
C ARG A 453 10.85 -7.85 22.30
N GLU A 454 10.49 -6.58 22.47
CA GLU A 454 11.07 -5.72 23.52
C GLU A 454 10.84 -6.32 24.91
N SER A 455 9.63 -6.80 25.19
CA SER A 455 9.30 -7.46 26.45
C SER A 455 10.07 -8.76 26.65
N ALA A 456 10.24 -9.57 25.59
CA ALA A 456 10.98 -10.82 25.63
C ALA A 456 12.48 -10.58 25.88
N ALA A 457 13.07 -9.58 25.23
CA ALA A 457 14.46 -9.18 25.44
C ALA A 457 14.69 -8.71 26.88
N LYS A 458 13.79 -7.87 27.42
CA LYS A 458 13.84 -7.42 28.82
C LYS A 458 13.75 -8.59 29.79
N ALA A 459 12.81 -9.52 29.57
CA ALA A 459 12.63 -10.70 30.42
C ALA A 459 13.84 -11.67 30.37
N ALA A 460 14.51 -11.74 29.23
CA ALA A 460 15.70 -12.55 29.04
C ALA A 460 16.98 -11.94 29.64
N GLY A 461 16.92 -10.69 30.13
CA GLY A 461 18.11 -9.96 30.55
C GLY A 461 19.11 -9.74 29.40
N VAL A 462 18.64 -9.77 28.15
CA VAL A 462 19.47 -9.52 26.97
C VAL A 462 19.89 -8.05 27.04
N SER A 463 21.16 -7.83 27.37
CA SER A 463 21.81 -6.54 27.25
C SER A 463 22.65 -6.58 25.98
N ASN A 464 22.41 -5.65 25.06
CA ASN A 464 23.35 -5.48 23.95
C ASN A 464 24.62 -4.85 24.52
N ALA A 465 25.77 -5.33 24.09
CA ALA A 465 27.04 -4.68 24.37
C ALA A 465 27.42 -3.83 23.16
N VAL A 466 27.21 -2.52 23.25
CA VAL A 466 27.51 -1.60 22.14
C VAL A 466 28.54 -0.59 22.60
N LEU A 467 29.81 -0.85 22.27
CA LEU A 467 30.95 0.07 22.45
C LEU A 467 31.04 0.72 23.85
N GLY A 468 30.54 0.04 24.89
CA GLY A 468 30.57 0.52 26.27
C GLY A 468 29.55 1.61 26.62
N ILE A 469 28.55 1.89 25.78
CA ILE A 469 27.52 2.90 26.09
C ILE A 469 26.57 2.41 27.19
N SER A 470 26.22 3.30 28.12
CA SER A 470 25.45 2.98 29.35
C SER A 470 24.03 2.48 29.11
N ASN A 471 23.46 2.78 27.94
CA ASN A 471 22.06 2.48 27.57
C ASN A 471 21.95 1.56 26.34
N ALA A 472 22.93 0.69 26.09
CA ALA A 472 22.93 -0.22 24.94
C ALA A 472 21.74 -1.20 24.92
N GLY A 473 21.13 -1.48 26.07
CA GLY A 473 19.91 -2.29 26.17
C GLY A 473 18.67 -1.68 25.51
N GLN A 474 18.70 -0.40 25.12
CA GLN A 474 17.64 0.25 24.33
C GLN A 474 17.80 0.05 22.82
N MET A 475 18.94 -0.49 22.38
CA MET A 475 19.13 -0.86 20.99
C MET A 475 18.40 -2.17 20.69
N GLN A 476 17.85 -2.30 19.50
CA GLN A 476 17.14 -3.50 19.10
C GLN A 476 17.63 -3.93 17.72
N GLY A 477 18.29 -5.08 17.64
CA GLY A 477 18.61 -5.72 16.37
C GLY A 477 17.34 -6.15 15.64
N LEU A 478 17.25 -5.79 14.37
CA LEU A 478 16.06 -5.96 13.55
C LEU A 478 16.27 -7.11 12.57
N ASN A 479 17.22 -6.96 11.63
CA ASN A 479 17.69 -8.04 10.77
C ASN A 479 19.03 -8.59 11.29
N PRO A 480 19.16 -9.93 11.42
CA PRO A 480 20.40 -10.56 11.81
C PRO A 480 21.44 -10.44 10.68
N GLY A 481 22.70 -10.35 11.07
CA GLY A 481 23.83 -10.34 10.14
C GLY A 481 25.06 -9.82 10.86
N TYR A 482 26.20 -9.93 10.20
CA TYR A 482 27.45 -9.39 10.71
C TYR A 482 28.13 -8.55 9.65
N ALA A 483 28.70 -7.43 10.07
CA ALA A 483 29.43 -6.54 9.18
C ALA A 483 30.63 -5.96 9.91
N MET A 484 31.68 -5.65 9.14
CA MET A 484 32.82 -4.90 9.63
C MET A 484 33.02 -3.71 8.70
N GLY A 485 33.14 -2.53 9.28
CA GLY A 485 33.24 -1.30 8.51
C GLY A 485 33.49 -0.10 9.40
N GLU A 486 33.82 1.02 8.76
CA GLU A 486 33.92 2.31 9.44
C GLU A 486 32.52 2.74 9.92
N LEU A 487 32.40 3.08 11.20
CA LEU A 487 31.18 3.63 11.80
C LEU A 487 31.03 5.09 11.39
N VAL A 488 29.91 5.46 10.77
CA VAL A 488 29.59 6.84 10.40
C VAL A 488 28.33 7.25 11.13
N VAL A 489 28.47 8.12 12.12
CA VAL A 489 27.35 8.67 12.90
C VAL A 489 26.97 10.03 12.35
N VAL A 490 25.71 10.18 11.93
CA VAL A 490 25.17 11.41 11.32
C VAL A 490 24.12 12.01 12.24
N GLN A 491 24.30 13.28 12.60
CA GLN A 491 23.28 14.09 13.27
C GLN A 491 22.51 14.92 12.23
N GLY A 492 21.18 14.95 12.33
CA GLY A 492 20.33 15.73 11.43
C GLY A 492 20.03 15.04 10.08
N SER A 493 19.85 15.84 9.01
CA SER A 493 19.46 15.31 7.71
C SER A 493 20.63 14.57 7.02
N PRO A 494 20.41 13.36 6.47
CA PRO A 494 21.41 12.65 5.69
C PRO A 494 21.54 13.15 4.23
N ASP A 495 20.83 14.24 3.86
CA ASP A 495 20.84 14.77 2.50
C ASP A 495 22.27 15.15 2.06
N GLY A 496 22.73 14.59 0.94
CA GLY A 496 24.07 14.83 0.39
C GLY A 496 25.16 13.89 0.92
N ILE A 497 24.83 12.90 1.77
CA ILE A 497 25.76 11.85 2.17
C ILE A 497 25.84 10.79 1.07
N GLU A 498 27.05 10.53 0.58
CA GLU A 498 27.32 9.42 -0.34
C GLU A 498 27.52 8.13 0.47
N PHE A 499 26.50 7.28 0.46
CA PHE A 499 26.53 6.00 1.18
C PHE A 499 27.47 4.99 0.51
N SER A 500 28.10 4.15 1.33
CA SER A 500 29.13 3.21 0.90
C SER A 500 28.82 1.80 1.42
N PRO A 501 28.97 0.76 0.57
CA PRO A 501 28.73 -0.64 0.95
C PRO A 501 29.77 -1.19 1.94
N LYS A 502 30.80 -0.41 2.30
CA LYS A 502 31.87 -0.79 3.23
C LYS A 502 31.74 -0.13 4.61
N LYS A 503 30.73 0.72 4.82
CA LYS A 503 30.57 1.52 6.03
C LYS A 503 29.27 1.17 6.76
N ILE A 504 29.28 1.40 8.07
CA ILE A 504 28.16 1.16 8.97
C ILE A 504 27.61 2.52 9.39
N TYR A 505 26.33 2.79 9.13
CA TYR A 505 25.75 4.12 9.34
C TYR A 505 24.83 4.14 10.56
N VAL A 506 24.97 5.16 11.39
CA VAL A 506 24.04 5.47 12.50
C VAL A 506 23.41 6.82 12.21
N ILE A 507 22.11 6.84 11.91
CA ILE A 507 21.44 8.04 11.41
C ILE A 507 20.09 8.24 12.08
N GLU A 508 19.67 9.50 12.22
CA GLU A 508 18.41 9.80 12.91
C GLU A 508 17.20 9.36 12.08
N ARG A 509 17.23 9.70 10.78
CA ARG A 509 16.25 9.29 9.78
C ARG A 509 16.99 8.89 8.51
N PRO A 510 16.59 7.79 7.86
CA PRO A 510 17.18 7.41 6.59
C PRO A 510 16.68 8.24 5.41
N PRO A 511 17.50 8.42 4.37
CA PRO A 511 17.06 9.03 3.11
C PRO A 511 16.19 8.04 2.33
N ALA A 512 15.33 8.58 1.46
CA ALA A 512 14.39 7.79 0.66
C ALA A 512 15.11 6.86 -0.36
N ASP A 513 16.31 7.25 -0.77
CA ASP A 513 17.17 6.66 -1.81
C ASP A 513 18.47 6.07 -1.23
N LEU A 514 18.39 5.46 -0.04
CA LEU A 514 19.54 4.81 0.59
C LEU A 514 20.15 3.73 -0.33
N THR A 515 21.42 3.90 -0.72
CA THR A 515 22.17 2.88 -1.47
C THR A 515 22.68 1.77 -0.52
N PRO A 516 23.15 0.61 -1.04
CA PRO A 516 23.62 -0.47 -0.18
C PRO A 516 24.76 -0.06 0.77
N VAL A 517 24.63 -0.39 2.05
CA VAL A 517 25.59 -0.14 3.13
C VAL A 517 26.01 -1.45 3.80
N ALA A 518 27.11 -1.45 4.56
CA ALA A 518 27.54 -2.66 5.28
C ALA A 518 26.64 -2.95 6.49
N GLY A 519 26.14 -1.91 7.15
CA GLY A 519 25.22 -2.01 8.29
C GLY A 519 24.53 -0.68 8.54
N ILE A 520 23.35 -0.68 9.17
CA ILE A 520 22.62 0.56 9.46
C ILE A 520 21.88 0.51 10.80
N ALA A 521 21.93 1.59 11.58
CA ALA A 521 21.08 1.76 12.74
C ALA A 521 20.36 3.11 12.75
N THR A 522 19.08 3.13 13.13
CA THR A 522 18.24 4.34 13.03
C THR A 522 17.49 4.70 14.31
N VAL A 523 17.26 6.01 14.54
CA VAL A 523 16.48 6.50 15.71
C VAL A 523 14.97 6.35 15.48
N SER A 524 14.52 6.68 14.26
CA SER A 524 13.12 7.01 13.99
C SER A 524 12.29 5.90 13.33
N GLU A 525 12.91 4.78 12.91
CA GLU A 525 12.27 3.76 12.07
C GLU A 525 12.21 2.37 12.72
N GLY A 526 11.75 2.36 13.99
CA GLY A 526 11.68 1.22 14.91
C GLY A 526 10.66 0.13 14.68
N ASN A 527 9.93 0.09 13.57
CA ASN A 527 8.97 -1.00 13.32
C ASN A 527 9.46 -1.93 12.21
N LEU A 528 9.14 -3.23 12.34
CA LEU A 528 9.48 -4.32 11.39
C LEU A 528 9.02 -4.10 9.93
N VAL A 529 8.38 -2.98 9.68
CA VAL A 529 7.71 -2.60 8.45
C VAL A 529 8.13 -1.20 7.97
N SER A 530 9.18 -0.59 8.51
CA SER A 530 9.68 0.71 8.05
C SER A 530 10.47 0.59 6.75
N HIS A 531 10.55 1.68 5.99
CA HIS A 531 11.24 1.75 4.70
C HIS A 531 12.67 1.21 4.79
N VAL A 532 13.45 1.62 5.80
CA VAL A 532 14.80 1.08 5.96
C VAL A 532 14.85 -0.35 6.43
N GLN A 533 13.89 -0.81 7.24
CA GLN A 533 13.88 -2.22 7.62
C GLN A 533 13.57 -3.12 6.43
N LEU A 534 12.62 -2.72 5.60
CA LEU A 534 12.27 -3.42 4.38
C LEU A 534 13.43 -3.44 3.39
N LEU A 535 14.12 -2.31 3.21
CA LEU A 535 15.29 -2.16 2.33
C LEU A 535 16.50 -2.96 2.84
N ALA A 536 16.90 -2.76 4.10
CA ALA A 536 18.04 -3.44 4.70
C ALA A 536 17.85 -4.97 4.64
N ARG A 537 16.61 -5.44 4.88
CA ARG A 537 16.27 -6.86 4.75
C ARG A 537 16.44 -7.37 3.32
N ASN A 538 16.00 -6.59 2.32
CA ASN A 538 16.13 -6.98 0.91
C ASN A 538 17.60 -7.09 0.47
N LEU A 539 18.47 -6.27 1.07
CA LEU A 539 19.89 -6.23 0.76
C LEU A 539 20.74 -7.14 1.66
N GLY A 540 20.13 -7.84 2.63
CA GLY A 540 20.86 -8.67 3.60
C GLY A 540 21.74 -7.86 4.56
N VAL A 541 21.41 -6.59 4.77
CA VAL A 541 22.18 -5.65 5.59
C VAL A 541 21.75 -5.78 7.06
N PRO A 542 22.69 -6.05 8.00
CA PRO A 542 22.38 -6.05 9.42
C PRO A 542 21.94 -4.65 9.87
N ASN A 543 20.85 -4.60 10.63
CA ASN A 543 20.32 -3.32 11.09
C ASN A 543 19.71 -3.36 12.49
N ALA A 544 19.66 -2.19 13.12
CA ALA A 544 19.09 -2.00 14.46
C ALA A 544 18.34 -0.69 14.57
N VAL A 545 17.52 -0.59 15.60
CA VAL A 545 16.97 0.68 16.06
C VAL A 545 17.57 1.05 17.40
N LEU A 546 17.68 2.34 17.64
CA LEU A 546 18.34 2.92 18.80
C LEU A 546 17.63 4.20 19.25
N SER A 547 17.88 4.67 20.47
CA SER A 547 17.30 5.93 20.95
C SER A 547 18.09 7.15 20.44
N ALA A 548 17.47 8.33 20.45
CA ALA A 548 18.19 9.58 20.15
C ALA A 548 19.41 9.78 21.06
N GLN A 549 19.30 9.33 22.32
CA GLN A 549 20.43 9.34 23.26
C GLN A 549 21.53 8.37 22.83
N ASN A 550 21.19 7.14 22.40
CA ASN A 550 22.20 6.21 21.88
C ASN A 550 22.92 6.76 20.64
N LEU A 551 22.24 7.49 19.75
CA LEU A 551 22.89 8.16 18.62
C LEU A 551 23.94 9.15 19.11
N GLN A 552 23.61 9.96 20.13
CA GLN A 552 24.57 10.88 20.73
C GLN A 552 25.74 10.16 21.40
N ASP A 553 25.46 9.07 22.12
CA ASP A 553 26.48 8.27 22.81
C ASP A 553 27.43 7.56 21.82
N LEU A 554 26.99 7.34 20.58
CA LEU A 554 27.79 6.70 19.52
C LEU A 554 28.67 7.69 18.74
N LEU A 555 28.39 8.99 18.76
CA LEU A 555 29.18 10.01 18.05
C LEU A 555 30.69 9.94 18.32
N PRO A 556 31.18 9.73 19.56
CA PRO A 556 32.61 9.64 19.84
C PRO A 556 33.31 8.49 19.11
N PHE A 557 32.56 7.50 18.63
CA PHE A 557 33.05 6.33 17.91
C PHE A 557 32.99 6.48 16.39
N SER A 558 32.42 7.58 15.88
CA SER A 558 32.38 7.86 14.43
C SER A 558 33.80 7.93 13.85
N GLY A 559 34.01 7.34 12.68
CA GLY A 559 35.31 7.17 12.01
C GLY A 559 36.11 5.95 12.47
N GLN A 560 35.68 5.23 13.50
CA GLN A 560 36.34 4.00 13.94
C GLN A 560 35.87 2.80 13.12
N THR A 561 36.75 1.82 12.90
CA THR A 561 36.34 0.52 12.35
C THR A 561 35.66 -0.28 13.45
N VAL A 562 34.42 -0.70 13.23
CA VAL A 562 33.62 -1.47 14.19
C VAL A 562 33.17 -2.79 13.60
N PHE A 563 32.97 -3.76 14.48
CA PHE A 563 32.29 -5.01 14.17
C PHE A 563 30.84 -4.90 14.67
N TYR A 564 29.89 -5.15 13.77
CA TYR A 564 28.45 -5.09 14.01
C TYR A 564 27.88 -6.49 13.92
N ALA A 565 27.13 -6.93 14.94
CA ALA A 565 26.48 -8.24 15.00
C ALA A 565 25.17 -8.21 15.79
#